data_AF-A0A354W8C3-F1
#
_entry.id   AF-A0A354W8C3-F1
#
_cell.length_a   1.000
_cell.length_b   1.000
_cell.length_c   1.000
_cell.angle_alpha   90.00
_cell.angle_beta   90.00
_cell.angle_gamma   90.00
#
_symmetry.space_group_name_H-M   'P 1'
#
loop_
_entity.id
_entity.type
_entity.pdbx_description
1 polymer ?
#
loop_
_entity_poly.entity_id
_entity_poly.type
_entity_poly.pdbx_seq_one_letter_code
_entity_poly.pdbx_strand_id
1 'polypeptide(L)'
;MNYRCLGSVLWQRPDLKISLEVDSCFYIQNLSAIEKKLTICLPENPPPDLVLEIDLTQKSLSRRSIYARLGIPEVWRCDQNKLKIYQLQGRDYQQTPRSLVFPEIALESLPQIINNNIKSGRTSVRREFQKWLITI
;
A
#
# COMPACT_ATOMS: atom_id res chain seq x y z
N MET A 1 -10.72 -7.22 11.10
CA MET A 1 -9.95 -5.96 11.28
C MET A 1 -10.75 -4.69 10.93
N ASN A 2 -10.57 -3.56 11.62
CA ASN A 2 -11.05 -2.23 11.15
C ASN A 2 -9.96 -1.55 10.30
N TYR A 3 -10.30 -1.05 9.11
CA TYR A 3 -9.38 -0.32 8.24
C TYR A 3 -10.13 0.67 7.34
N ARG A 4 -9.45 1.71 6.85
CA ARG A 4 -9.96 2.57 5.76
C ARG A 4 -9.10 2.36 4.52
N CYS A 5 -9.71 1.84 3.46
CA CYS A 5 -9.09 1.77 2.15
C CYS A 5 -9.50 2.99 1.33
N LEU A 6 -8.51 3.75 0.90
CA LEU A 6 -8.71 4.76 -0.12
C LEU A 6 -8.20 4.13 -1.43
N GLY A 7 -9.08 4.09 -2.43
CA GLY A 7 -8.82 3.45 -3.73
C GLY A 7 -7.74 4.19 -4.54
N SER A 8 -7.98 4.45 -5.84
CA SER A 8 -7.10 5.38 -6.54
C SER A 8 -7.26 6.76 -5.92
N VAL A 9 -6.21 7.24 -5.28
CA VAL A 9 -6.12 8.56 -4.66
C VAL A 9 -4.83 9.21 -5.12
N LEU A 10 -4.95 10.48 -5.51
CA LEU A 10 -3.82 11.33 -5.80
C LEU A 10 -3.27 11.87 -4.47
N TRP A 11 -2.18 11.28 -3.99
CA TRP A 11 -1.44 11.80 -2.85
C TRP A 11 -0.63 13.00 -3.28
N GLN A 12 -0.64 14.06 -2.48
CA GLN A 12 0.08 15.29 -2.76
C GLN A 12 0.92 15.70 -1.56
N ARG A 13 2.17 16.10 -1.83
CA ARG A 13 3.06 16.82 -0.92
C ARG A 13 3.40 18.16 -1.57
N PRO A 14 2.54 19.18 -1.40
CA PRO A 14 2.74 20.49 -2.06
C PRO A 14 4.08 21.13 -1.65
N ASP A 15 4.48 20.93 -0.40
CA ASP A 15 5.78 21.33 0.16
C ASP A 15 6.98 20.77 -0.63
N LEU A 16 6.84 19.56 -1.18
CA LEU A 16 7.86 18.88 -1.97
C LEU A 16 7.63 18.94 -3.49
N LYS A 17 6.54 19.58 -3.94
CA LYS A 17 6.06 19.60 -5.34
C LYS A 17 5.94 18.20 -5.95
N ILE A 18 5.40 17.24 -5.20
CA ILE A 18 5.17 15.88 -5.70
C ILE A 18 3.71 15.52 -5.59
N SER A 19 3.24 14.78 -6.59
CA SER A 19 1.99 14.03 -6.54
C SER A 19 2.22 12.58 -6.97
N LEU A 20 1.43 11.67 -6.40
CA LEU A 20 1.46 10.26 -6.73
C LEU A 20 0.08 9.65 -6.67
N GLU A 21 -0.36 9.10 -7.79
CA GLU A 21 -1.52 8.22 -7.81
C GLU A 21 -1.06 6.82 -7.43
N VAL A 22 -1.71 6.23 -6.42
CA VAL A 22 -1.45 4.87 -5.94
C VAL A 22 -2.65 3.99 -6.27
N ASP A 23 -2.40 2.72 -6.62
CA ASP A 23 -3.51 1.80 -6.96
C ASP A 23 -4.43 1.56 -5.74
N SER A 24 -3.84 1.39 -4.55
CA SER A 24 -4.54 1.20 -3.29
C SER A 24 -3.68 1.55 -2.10
N CYS A 25 -4.26 2.22 -1.11
CA CYS A 25 -3.61 2.49 0.17
C CYS A 25 -4.55 2.22 1.35
N PHE A 26 -3.96 1.85 2.47
CA PHE A 26 -4.68 1.36 3.64
C PHE A 26 -4.19 2.09 4.89
N TYR A 27 -5.15 2.66 5.62
CA TYR A 27 -4.97 3.14 6.99
C TYR A 27 -5.51 2.08 7.93
N ILE A 28 -4.60 1.50 8.72
CA ILE A 28 -4.83 0.40 9.65
C ILE A 28 -4.41 0.87 11.05
N GLN A 29 -3.12 1.16 11.25
CA GLN A 29 -2.60 1.68 12.52
C GLN A 29 -2.91 3.17 12.66
N ASN A 30 -2.81 3.93 11.56
CA ASN A 30 -3.12 5.36 11.51
C ASN A 30 -4.61 5.68 11.32
N LEU A 31 -5.50 4.68 11.42
CA LEU A 31 -6.94 4.84 11.15
C LEU A 31 -7.58 5.91 12.05
N SER A 32 -7.30 5.88 13.35
CA SER A 32 -7.89 6.82 14.34
C SER A 32 -7.54 8.28 14.06
N ALA A 33 -6.39 8.54 13.42
CA ALA A 33 -5.93 9.89 13.09
C ALA A 33 -6.63 10.49 11.85
N ILE A 34 -7.26 9.66 11.02
CA ILE A 34 -7.84 10.07 9.72
C ILE A 34 -9.32 9.71 9.57
N GLU A 35 -9.91 8.90 10.45
CA GLU A 35 -11.30 8.42 10.35
C GLU A 35 -12.33 9.55 10.23
N LYS A 36 -12.16 10.63 11.00
CA LYS A 36 -13.07 11.78 11.03
C LYS A 36 -12.73 12.86 10.01
N LYS A 37 -11.74 12.63 9.15
CA LYS A 37 -11.26 13.62 8.19
C LYS A 37 -11.87 13.35 6.80
N LEU A 38 -12.46 14.40 6.24
CA LEU A 38 -13.00 14.42 4.87
C LEU A 38 -11.87 14.53 3.83
N THR A 39 -10.82 15.29 4.15
CA THR A 39 -9.63 15.47 3.31
C THR A 39 -8.40 15.07 4.10
N ILE A 40 -7.46 14.39 3.44
CA ILE A 40 -6.19 13.97 4.02
C ILE A 40 -5.07 14.60 3.21
N CYS A 41 -4.28 15.45 3.85
CA CYS A 41 -3.17 16.19 3.24
C CYS A 41 -1.87 15.82 3.94
N LEU A 42 -0.83 15.48 3.16
CA LEU A 42 0.51 15.28 3.71
C LEU A 42 1.28 16.61 3.63
N PRO A 43 2.11 16.98 4.63
CA PRO A 43 2.48 16.21 5.83
C PRO A 43 1.59 16.45 7.07
N GLU A 44 0.50 17.21 6.97
CA GLU A 44 -0.39 17.53 8.11
C GLU A 44 -1.06 16.29 8.72
N ASN A 45 -1.21 15.24 7.91
CA ASN A 45 -1.72 13.94 8.29
C ASN A 45 -0.62 12.87 8.25
N PRO A 46 -0.78 11.78 9.00
CA PRO A 46 0.09 10.62 8.81
C PRO A 46 -0.09 10.06 7.39
N PRO A 47 0.97 9.49 6.80
CA PRO A 47 0.88 8.74 5.56
C PRO A 47 0.04 7.46 5.76
N PRO A 48 -0.45 6.83 4.68
CA PRO A 48 -1.05 5.51 4.79
C PRO A 48 -0.02 4.49 5.31
N ASP A 49 -0.48 3.52 6.10
CA ASP A 49 0.38 2.49 6.69
C ASP A 49 0.92 1.53 5.63
N LEU A 50 0.07 1.20 4.64
CA LEU A 50 0.39 0.26 3.59
C LEU A 50 -0.07 0.78 2.23
N VAL A 51 0.80 0.71 1.23
CA VAL A 51 0.43 0.81 -0.19
C VAL A 51 0.55 -0.56 -0.85
N LEU A 52 -0.47 -0.94 -1.63
CA LEU A 52 -0.46 -2.14 -2.46
C LEU A 52 -0.36 -1.75 -3.93
N GLU A 53 0.76 -2.09 -4.56
CA GLU A 53 1.00 -1.93 -6.00
C GLU A 53 0.78 -3.26 -6.72
N ILE A 54 -0.16 -3.26 -7.66
CA ILE A 54 -0.53 -4.45 -8.44
C ILE A 54 0.13 -4.30 -9.81
N ASP A 55 1.28 -4.97 -9.97
CA ASP A 55 2.15 -4.75 -11.10
C ASP A 55 1.55 -5.32 -12.40
N LEU A 56 1.37 -4.45 -13.40
CA LEU A 56 1.24 -4.88 -14.80
C LEU A 56 2.31 -4.21 -15.70
N THR A 57 3.20 -3.35 -15.17
CA THR A 57 4.28 -2.72 -15.96
C THR A 57 5.44 -2.18 -15.09
N GLN A 58 6.66 -2.11 -15.66
CA GLN A 58 7.90 -1.59 -15.03
C GLN A 58 7.82 -0.17 -14.39
N LYS A 59 6.72 0.57 -14.54
CA LYS A 59 6.50 1.91 -13.96
C LYS A 59 6.42 1.94 -12.42
N SER A 60 6.22 0.80 -11.76
CA SER A 60 6.15 0.72 -10.29
C SER A 60 7.52 0.90 -9.61
N LEU A 61 8.61 0.50 -10.28
CA LEU A 61 9.98 0.62 -9.75
C LEU A 61 10.47 2.07 -9.65
N SER A 62 10.08 2.93 -10.58
CA SER A 62 10.50 4.35 -10.60
C SER A 62 9.84 5.21 -9.52
N ARG A 63 8.82 4.69 -8.83
CA ARG A 63 8.04 5.43 -7.83
C ARG A 63 8.50 5.23 -6.39
N ARG A 64 9.45 4.31 -6.12
CA ARG A 64 10.01 4.05 -4.77
C ARG A 64 10.51 5.32 -4.10
N SER A 65 11.27 6.13 -4.83
CA SER A 65 11.77 7.41 -4.34
C SER A 65 10.65 8.40 -3.98
N ILE A 66 9.51 8.32 -4.68
CA ILE A 66 8.34 9.15 -4.37
C ILE A 66 7.65 8.64 -3.11
N TYR A 67 7.38 7.33 -2.98
CA TYR A 67 6.79 6.77 -1.75
C TYR A 67 7.64 7.09 -0.51
N ALA A 68 8.96 7.03 -0.64
CA ALA A 68 9.90 7.36 0.44
C ALA A 68 9.80 8.84 0.83
N ARG A 69 9.69 9.74 -0.15
CA ARG A 69 9.47 11.19 0.09
C ARG A 69 8.08 11.48 0.68
N LEU A 70 7.08 10.65 0.37
CA LEU A 70 5.76 10.71 1.01
C LEU A 70 5.79 10.18 2.46
N GLY A 71 6.84 9.43 2.84
CA GLY A 71 7.02 8.87 4.17
C GLY A 71 6.24 7.58 4.42
N ILE A 72 5.84 6.86 3.36
CA ILE A 72 5.03 5.66 3.50
C ILE A 72 5.88 4.54 4.12
N PRO A 73 5.50 3.99 5.28
CA PRO A 73 6.37 3.05 6.00
C PRO A 73 6.49 1.70 5.31
N GLU A 74 5.43 1.23 4.62
CA GLU A 74 5.43 -0.07 3.96
C GLU A 74 4.75 -0.05 2.57
N VAL A 75 5.39 -0.70 1.59
CA VAL A 75 4.87 -0.88 0.23
C VAL A 75 4.93 -2.35 -0.14
N TRP A 76 3.79 -2.90 -0.53
CA TRP A 76 3.68 -4.26 -1.06
C TRP A 76 3.58 -4.21 -2.57
N ARG A 77 4.40 -5.04 -3.23
CA ARG A 77 4.37 -5.20 -4.68
C ARG A 77 4.04 -6.63 -5.03
N CYS A 78 3.07 -6.79 -5.91
CA CYS A 78 2.70 -8.10 -6.45
C CYS A 78 3.23 -8.22 -7.87
N ASP A 79 4.19 -9.12 -8.07
CA ASP A 79 4.90 -9.30 -9.34
C ASP A 79 5.01 -10.80 -9.64
N GLN A 80 4.51 -11.21 -10.81
CA GLN A 80 4.63 -12.57 -11.34
C GLN A 80 4.51 -13.67 -10.28
N ASN A 81 3.40 -13.66 -9.56
CA ASN A 81 3.08 -14.65 -8.52
C ASN A 81 3.79 -14.53 -7.17
N LYS A 82 4.52 -13.45 -6.93
CA LYS A 82 5.21 -13.21 -5.66
C LYS A 82 4.76 -11.89 -5.04
N LEU A 83 4.47 -11.94 -3.74
CA LEU A 83 4.35 -10.76 -2.89
C LEU A 83 5.75 -10.37 -2.43
N LYS A 84 6.17 -9.14 -2.72
CA LYS A 84 7.41 -8.55 -2.23
C LYS A 84 7.03 -7.41 -1.28
N ILE A 85 7.53 -7.49 -0.05
CA ILE A 85 7.29 -6.49 1.00
C ILE A 85 8.51 -5.58 1.05
N TYR A 86 8.27 -4.27 1.05
CA TYR A 86 9.30 -3.25 1.13
C TYR A 86 9.00 -2.32 2.29
N GLN A 87 9.99 -2.13 3.16
CA GLN A 87 9.90 -1.23 4.31
C GLN A 87 10.82 -0.03 4.12
N LEU A 88 10.33 1.15 4.47
CA LEU A 88 11.09 2.38 4.42
C LEU A 88 12.16 2.37 5.51
N GLN A 89 13.43 2.43 5.12
CA GLN A 89 14.58 2.53 6.02
C GLN A 89 15.39 3.77 5.65
N GLY A 90 15.30 4.80 6.48
CA GLY A 90 15.89 6.11 6.19
C GLY A 90 15.20 6.79 5.02
N ARG A 91 15.82 6.76 3.83
CA ARG A 91 15.33 7.42 2.62
C ARG A 91 15.03 6.47 1.46
N ASP A 92 15.15 5.17 1.67
CA ASP A 92 14.91 4.17 0.63
C ASP A 92 14.23 2.91 1.18
N TYR A 93 13.77 2.05 0.29
CA TYR A 93 13.06 0.83 0.63
C TYR A 93 13.97 -0.39 0.63
N GLN A 94 13.91 -1.17 1.71
CA GLN A 94 14.54 -2.47 1.80
C GLN A 94 13.49 -3.57 1.70
N GLN A 95 13.79 -4.62 0.94
CA GLN A 95 12.89 -5.77 0.85
C GLN A 95 12.99 -6.59 2.14
N THR A 96 11.85 -6.90 2.76
CA THR A 96 11.79 -7.68 4.01
C THR A 96 10.91 -8.92 3.84
N PRO A 97 11.14 -9.99 4.63
CA PRO A 97 10.28 -11.17 4.62
C PRO A 97 9.04 -11.03 5.53
N ARG A 98 9.01 -10.00 6.40
CA ARG A 98 7.93 -9.77 7.38
C ARG A 98 7.34 -8.39 7.18
N SER A 99 6.03 -8.28 7.40
CA SER A 99 5.31 -7.01 7.38
C SER A 99 5.44 -6.29 8.73
N LEU A 100 5.57 -4.97 8.67
CA LEU A 100 5.47 -4.03 9.78
C LEU A 100 4.00 -3.81 10.15
N VAL A 101 3.13 -3.82 9.15
CA VAL A 101 1.70 -3.55 9.30
C VAL A 101 0.97 -4.77 9.88
N PHE A 102 1.41 -5.98 9.51
CA PHE A 102 0.87 -7.26 9.94
C PHE A 102 1.97 -8.20 10.44
N PRO A 103 2.60 -7.89 11.59
CA PRO A 103 3.77 -8.64 12.09
C PRO A 103 3.46 -10.09 12.50
N GLU A 104 2.22 -10.37 12.90
CA GLU A 104 1.79 -11.68 13.41
C GLU A 104 1.05 -12.53 12.37
N ILE A 105 0.83 -12.01 11.17
CA ILE A 105 0.02 -12.70 10.15
C ILE A 105 0.93 -13.37 9.12
N ALA A 106 0.72 -14.66 8.92
CA ALA A 106 1.33 -15.40 7.82
C ALA A 106 0.73 -14.93 6.48
N LEU A 107 1.55 -14.28 5.64
CA LEU A 107 1.13 -13.72 4.36
C LEU A 107 1.20 -14.73 3.20
N GLU A 108 1.25 -16.02 3.53
CA GLU A 108 1.50 -17.12 2.59
C GLU A 108 0.34 -17.33 1.60
N SER A 109 -0.89 -17.05 2.02
CA SER A 109 -2.11 -17.18 1.19
C SER A 109 -2.33 -16.00 0.25
N LEU A 110 -1.76 -14.84 0.56
CA LEU A 110 -1.96 -13.60 -0.20
C LEU A 110 -1.47 -13.68 -1.66
N PRO A 111 -0.25 -14.18 -1.96
CA PRO A 111 0.18 -14.36 -3.34
C PRO A 111 -0.84 -15.13 -4.17
N GLN A 112 -1.40 -16.21 -3.63
CA GLN A 112 -2.37 -17.04 -4.34
C GLN A 112 -3.68 -16.30 -4.60
N ILE A 113 -4.22 -15.59 -3.60
CA ILE A 113 -5.42 -14.74 -3.75
C ILE A 113 -5.20 -13.72 -4.86
N ILE A 114 -4.05 -13.07 -4.87
CA ILE A 114 -3.72 -12.02 -5.83
C ILE A 114 -3.57 -12.60 -7.24
N ASN A 115 -2.89 -13.75 -7.39
CA ASN A 115 -2.65 -14.39 -8.68
C ASN A 115 -3.92 -14.89 -9.35
N ASN A 116 -4.83 -15.48 -8.57
CA ASN A 116 -6.11 -15.95 -9.08
C ASN A 116 -6.95 -14.81 -9.67
N ASN A 117 -6.66 -13.57 -9.26
CA ASN A 117 -7.43 -12.39 -9.62
C ASN A 117 -6.69 -11.42 -10.55
N ILE A 118 -5.38 -11.62 -10.78
CA ILE A 118 -4.57 -10.69 -11.56
C ILE A 118 -5.02 -10.63 -13.03
N LYS A 119 -5.46 -11.76 -13.60
CA LYS A 119 -6.05 -11.85 -14.95
C LYS A 119 -7.35 -11.05 -15.08
N SER A 120 -8.07 -10.87 -13.97
CA SER A 120 -9.31 -10.09 -13.90
C SER A 120 -9.05 -8.60 -13.64
N GLY A 121 -7.78 -8.18 -13.58
CA GLY A 121 -7.36 -6.79 -13.45
C GLY A 121 -7.25 -6.28 -12.00
N ARG A 122 -6.71 -5.06 -11.86
CA ARG A 122 -6.35 -4.44 -10.57
C ARG A 122 -7.53 -4.32 -9.60
N THR A 123 -8.73 -4.01 -10.11
CA THR A 123 -9.95 -3.90 -9.29
C THR A 123 -10.33 -5.22 -8.63
N SER A 124 -10.18 -6.35 -9.33
CA SER A 124 -10.48 -7.67 -8.76
C SER A 124 -9.50 -8.01 -7.64
N VAL A 125 -8.20 -7.79 -7.88
CA VAL A 125 -7.15 -8.00 -6.87
C VAL A 125 -7.40 -7.15 -5.63
N ARG A 126 -7.72 -5.85 -5.80
CA ARG A 126 -8.04 -4.95 -4.68
C ARG A 126 -9.22 -5.47 -3.86
N ARG A 127 -10.29 -5.92 -4.53
CA ARG A 127 -11.48 -6.44 -3.85
C ARG A 127 -11.17 -7.71 -3.05
N GLU A 128 -10.44 -8.65 -3.63
CA GLU A 128 -10.10 -9.88 -2.91
C GLU A 128 -9.10 -9.62 -1.78
N PHE A 129 -8.20 -8.64 -1.93
CA PHE A 129 -7.36 -8.17 -0.83
C PHE A 129 -8.19 -7.58 0.32
N GLN A 130 -9.18 -6.74 0.01
CA GLN A 130 -10.11 -6.20 1.00
C GLN A 130 -10.92 -7.30 1.72
N LYS A 131 -11.30 -8.36 1.00
CA LYS A 131 -11.93 -9.54 1.61
C LYS A 131 -10.96 -10.31 2.51
N TRP A 132 -9.71 -10.45 2.10
CA TRP A 132 -8.71 -11.07 2.97
C TRP A 132 -8.50 -10.27 4.27
N LEU A 133 -8.47 -8.94 4.20
CA LEU A 133 -8.35 -8.08 5.39
C LEU A 133 -9.48 -8.25 6.43
N ILE A 134 -10.66 -8.73 6.04
CA ILE A 134 -11.76 -9.01 6.99
C ILE A 134 -11.74 -10.45 7.51
N THR A 135 -10.93 -11.35 6.92
CA THR A 135 -10.74 -12.73 7.41
C THR A 135 -9.66 -12.86 8.48
N ILE A 136 -8.88 -11.79 8.67
CA ILE A 136 -7.86 -11.63 9.72
C ILE A 136 -8.36 -10.67 10.81
#